data_AF-A0A842QE99-F1
#
_entry.id   AF-A0A842QE99-F1
#
_cell.length_a   1.000
_cell.length_b   1.000
_cell.length_c   1.000
_cell.angle_alpha   90.00
_cell.angle_beta   90.00
_cell.angle_gamma   90.00
#
_symmetry.space_group_name_H-M   'P 1'
#
loop_
_entity.id
_entity.type
_entity.pdbx_description
1 polymer ?
#
loop_
_entity_poly.entity_id
_entity_poly.type
_entity_poly.pdbx_seq_one_letter_code
_entity_poly.pdbx_strand_id
1 'polypeptide(L)'
;MPDISVYEINIDRYRRLARAFGILVVPTLVAGGRTLAGLPTPSDLQNFVLQASSEDGICFGELSLNENTSENHQESSKEESAPEGHLFA
;
A
#
# COMPACT_ATOMS: atom_id res chain seq x y z
N MET A 1 -28.26 8.86 -2.25
CA MET A 1 -27.26 8.49 -1.23
C MET A 1 -26.31 7.53 -1.91
N PRO A 2 -24.99 7.83 -2.00
CA PRO A 2 -24.04 6.85 -2.51
C PRO A 2 -24.11 5.58 -1.65
N ASP A 3 -24.04 4.43 -2.29
CA ASP A 3 -24.01 3.15 -1.57
C ASP A 3 -22.61 2.94 -1.00
N ILE A 4 -22.48 2.99 0.32
CA ILE A 4 -21.20 2.86 1.01
C ILE A 4 -21.10 1.43 1.56
N SER A 5 -20.26 0.62 0.91
CA SER A 5 -19.93 -0.72 1.39
C SER A 5 -18.73 -0.65 2.34
N VAL A 6 -18.84 -1.33 3.48
CA VAL A 6 -17.78 -1.42 4.49
C VAL A 6 -17.29 -2.87 4.56
N TYR A 7 -15.98 -3.07 4.47
CA TYR A 7 -15.35 -4.39 4.56
C TYR A 7 -14.37 -4.42 5.73
N GLU A 8 -14.53 -5.39 6.61
CA GLU A 8 -13.56 -5.68 7.66
C GLU A 8 -12.47 -6.60 7.13
N ILE A 9 -11.21 -6.21 7.29
CA ILE A 9 -10.06 -6.96 6.81
C ILE A 9 -9.16 -7.31 7.98
N ASN A 10 -8.98 -8.60 8.22
CA ASN A 10 -7.98 -9.09 9.15
C ASN A 10 -6.57 -9.01 8.51
N ILE A 11 -5.77 -8.05 8.96
CA ILE A 11 -4.42 -7.82 8.41
C ILE A 11 -3.43 -8.97 8.65
N ASP A 12 -3.64 -9.79 9.69
CA ASP A 12 -2.77 -10.94 9.94
C ASP A 12 -2.94 -12.01 8.86
N ARG A 13 -4.16 -12.16 8.35
CA ARG A 13 -4.46 -13.02 7.19
C ARG A 13 -4.03 -12.38 5.87
N TYR A 14 -4.17 -11.05 5.73
CA TYR A 14 -3.93 -10.33 4.48
C TYR A 14 -2.75 -9.34 4.56
N ARG A 15 -1.59 -9.81 4.99
CA ARG A 15 -0.39 -8.96 5.20
C ARG A 15 0.06 -8.18 3.95
N ARG A 16 -0.20 -8.71 2.74
CA ARG A 16 0.10 -8.02 1.47
C ARG A 16 -0.70 -6.73 1.33
N LEU A 17 -1.99 -6.72 1.71
CA LEU A 17 -2.83 -5.52 1.70
C LEU A 17 -2.30 -4.49 2.69
N ALA A 18 -1.99 -4.90 3.92
CA ALA A 18 -1.44 -4.00 4.92
C ALA A 18 -0.16 -3.31 4.43
N ARG A 19 0.74 -4.03 3.75
CA ARG A 19 1.94 -3.43 3.14
C ARG A 19 1.61 -2.50 1.98
N ALA A 20 0.71 -2.88 1.07
CA ALA A 20 0.35 -2.09 -0.09
C ALA A 20 -0.28 -0.74 0.30
N PHE A 21 -1.08 -0.72 1.36
CA PHE A 21 -1.71 0.48 1.90
C PHE A 21 -0.88 1.19 2.99
N GLY A 22 0.33 0.71 3.30
CA GLY A 22 1.18 1.31 4.33
C GLY A 22 0.57 1.27 5.75
N ILE A 23 -0.23 0.26 6.06
CA ILE A 23 -0.89 0.10 7.36
C ILE A 23 0.14 -0.35 8.40
N LEU A 24 0.45 0.55 9.34
CA LEU A 24 1.38 0.30 10.44
C LEU A 24 0.68 0.06 11.80
N VAL A 25 -0.57 0.50 11.93
CA VAL A 25 -1.34 0.50 13.19
C VAL A 25 -2.77 0.04 12.89
N VAL A 26 -3.42 -0.59 13.88
CA VAL A 26 -4.85 -0.98 13.81
C VAL A 26 -5.65 -0.37 14.97
N PRO A 27 -6.94 -0.05 14.77
CA PRO A 27 -7.67 -0.13 13.49
C PRO A 27 -7.21 0.97 12.50
N THR A 28 -7.37 0.71 11.21
CA THR A 28 -7.13 1.69 10.13
C THR A 28 -8.24 1.57 9.10
N LEU A 29 -8.89 2.68 8.78
CA LEU A 29 -9.89 2.78 7.72
C LEU A 29 -9.22 3.32 6.45
N VAL A 30 -9.57 2.74 5.31
CA VAL A 30 -9.06 3.15 4.00
C VAL A 30 -10.25 3.34 3.06
N ALA A 31 -10.28 4.47 2.37
CA ALA A 31 -11.28 4.76 1.35
C ALA A 31 -10.62 5.58 0.24
N GLY A 32 -10.51 5.01 -0.96
CA GLY A 32 -9.77 5.62 -2.06
C GLY A 32 -8.32 5.93 -1.67
N GLY A 33 -7.91 7.20 -1.84
CA GLY A 33 -6.59 7.69 -1.43
C GLY A 33 -6.49 8.15 0.02
N ARG A 34 -7.53 7.95 0.84
CA ARG A 34 -7.60 8.46 2.22
C ARG A 34 -7.45 7.34 3.24
N THR A 35 -6.77 7.66 4.32
CA THR A 35 -6.52 6.74 5.42
C THR A 35 -6.79 7.42 6.76
N LEU A 36 -7.48 6.73 7.66
CA LEU A 36 -7.70 7.14 9.05
C LEU A 36 -7.20 6.03 9.98
N ALA A 37 -6.09 6.28 10.66
CA ALA A 37 -5.42 5.29 11.51
C ALA A 37 -5.66 5.56 13.01
N GLY A 38 -5.68 4.49 13.81
CA GLY A 38 -5.96 4.54 15.23
C GLY A 38 -7.45 4.45 15.54
N LEU A 39 -7.84 4.70 16.80
CA LEU A 39 -9.23 4.65 17.24
C LEU A 39 -9.91 6.01 16.97
N PRO A 40 -10.79 6.13 15.96
CA PRO A 40 -11.35 7.42 15.57
C PRO A 40 -12.46 7.88 16.52
N THR A 41 -12.61 9.20 16.66
CA THR A 41 -13.80 9.76 17.32
C THR A 41 -15.02 9.70 16.39
N PRO A 42 -16.26 9.84 16.91
CA PRO A 42 -17.44 9.89 16.07
C PRO A 42 -17.40 10.99 14.99
N SER A 43 -16.82 12.16 15.32
CA SER A 43 -16.62 13.25 14.36
C SER A 43 -15.61 12.91 13.28
N ASP A 44 -14.53 12.20 13.61
CA ASP A 44 -13.53 11.78 12.62
C ASP A 44 -14.15 10.81 11.61
N LEU A 45 -14.96 9.86 12.09
CA LEU A 45 -15.68 8.92 11.24
C LEU A 45 -16.65 9.64 10.29
N GLN A 46 -17.43 10.59 10.79
CA GLN A 46 -18.36 11.35 9.95
C GLN A 46 -17.62 12.13 8.87
N ASN A 47 -16.55 12.84 9.24
CA ASN A 47 -15.74 13.59 8.29
C ASN A 47 -15.09 12.69 7.25
N PHE A 48 -14.58 11.53 7.67
CA PHE A 48 -13.97 10.55 6.78
C PHE A 48 -14.97 10.03 5.74
N VAL A 49 -16.18 9.65 6.18
CA VAL A 49 -17.24 9.19 5.29
C VAL A 49 -17.68 10.28 4.31
N LEU A 50 -17.86 11.51 4.77
CA LEU A 50 -18.24 12.64 3.92
C LEU A 50 -17.17 12.90 2.85
N GLN A 51 -15.90 12.89 3.23
CA GLN A 51 -14.79 13.08 2.30
C GLN A 51 -14.69 11.94 1.29
N ALA A 52 -14.82 10.69 1.73
CA ALA A 52 -14.79 9.52 0.86
C ALA A 52 -15.95 9.52 -0.15
N SER A 53 -17.11 10.05 0.22
CA SER A 53 -18.29 10.12 -0.65
C SER A 53 -18.27 11.25 -1.67
N SER A 54 -17.40 12.25 -1.46
CA SER A 54 -17.29 13.44 -2.33
C SER A 54 -16.26 13.26 -3.45
N GLU A 55 -15.52 12.16 -3.43
CA GLU A 55 -14.43 11.86 -4.37
C GLU A 55 -15.01 11.04 -5.53
N ASP A 56 -15.65 11.73 -6.49
CA ASP A 56 -16.09 11.15 -7.76
C ASP A 56 -14.87 10.71 -8.57
N GLY A 57 -14.46 9.45 -8.39
CA GLY A 57 -13.58 8.72 -9.31
C GLY A 57 -12.11 8.69 -8.92
N ILE A 58 -11.68 7.59 -8.29
CA ILE A 58 -10.29 7.12 -8.37
C ILE A 58 -10.30 5.60 -8.60
N CYS A 59 -9.89 5.21 -9.81
CA CYS A 59 -9.54 3.84 -10.17
C CYS A 59 -8.28 3.41 -9.42
N PHE A 60 -8.30 2.20 -8.85
CA PHE A 60 -7.07 1.47 -8.59
C PHE A 60 -7.02 0.27 -9.52
N GLY A 61 -5.93 0.19 -10.28
CA GLY A 61 -5.61 -0.90 -11.19
C GLY A 61 -5.75 -2.24 -10.48
N GLU A 62 -6.26 -3.20 -11.24
CA GLU A 62 -6.48 -4.59 -10.85
C GLU A 62 -5.25 -5.12 -10.08
N LEU A 63 -5.40 -5.32 -8.76
CA LEU A 63 -4.42 -6.07 -7.98
C LEU A 63 -4.59 -7.54 -8.35
N SER A 64 -4.04 -7.94 -9.50
CA SER A 64 -3.95 -9.35 -9.88
C SER A 64 -3.08 -10.04 -8.83
N LEU A 65 -3.71 -10.83 -7.94
CA LEU A 65 -3.03 -11.73 -7.04
C LEU A 65 -2.39 -12.83 -7.89
N ASN A 66 -1.16 -12.63 -8.37
CA ASN A 66 -0.33 -13.76 -8.73
C ASN A 66 0.25 -14.35 -7.44
N GLU A 67 -0.25 -15.53 -7.09
CA GLU A 67 0.53 -16.50 -6.33
C GLU A 67 1.75 -16.91 -7.18
N ASN A 68 2.85 -17.33 -6.52
CA ASN A 68 4.19 -17.71 -7.04
C ASN A 68 5.24 -16.59 -6.85
N THR A 69 6.47 -16.75 -6.36
CA THR A 69 7.27 -17.88 -5.82
C THR A 69 8.47 -17.25 -5.09
N SER A 70 9.04 -18.00 -4.15
CA SER A 70 10.28 -17.78 -3.39
C SER A 70 11.51 -17.35 -4.22
N GLU A 71 12.59 -16.98 -3.49
CA GLU A 71 13.98 -16.66 -3.89
C GLU A 71 14.25 -15.13 -3.97
N ASN A 72 15.23 -14.49 -3.32
CA ASN A 72 16.54 -14.94 -2.85
C ASN A 72 17.03 -14.12 -1.64
N HIS A 73 17.74 -14.82 -0.74
CA HIS A 73 18.78 -14.25 0.13
C HIS A 73 20.05 -14.11 -0.73
N GLN A 74 20.70 -12.94 -0.75
CA GLN A 74 22.12 -12.81 -0.36
C GLN A 74 22.60 -11.36 -0.43
N GLU A 75 22.98 -10.91 0.75
CA GLU A 75 23.88 -9.80 1.08
C GLU A 75 25.28 -10.05 0.50
N SER A 76 25.93 -9.02 -0.07
CA SER A 76 27.20 -8.46 0.44
C SER A 76 27.88 -7.57 -0.60
N SER A 77 28.35 -6.43 -0.10
CA SER A 77 29.10 -5.35 -0.73
C SER A 77 30.44 -5.80 -1.32
N LYS A 78 30.94 -5.07 -2.33
CA LYS A 78 32.30 -4.49 -2.31
C LYS A 78 32.56 -3.53 -3.46
N GLU A 79 33.30 -2.49 -3.09
CA GLU A 79 33.71 -1.32 -3.86
C GLU A 79 34.77 -1.62 -4.94
N GLU A 80 34.93 -0.62 -5.81
CA GLU A 80 36.22 -0.04 -6.23
C GLU A 80 36.83 -0.39 -7.61
N SER A 81 37.25 0.70 -8.26
CA SER A 81 38.29 0.87 -9.29
C SER A 81 37.90 0.75 -10.77
N ALA A 82 37.76 1.92 -11.42
CA ALA A 82 38.17 2.12 -12.81
C ALA A 82 39.71 1.99 -12.92
N PRO A 83 40.31 1.74 -14.10
CA PRO A 83 40.54 2.85 -15.04
C PRO A 83 40.43 2.49 -16.53
N GLU A 84 40.58 3.54 -17.32
CA GLU A 84 40.55 3.69 -18.78
C GLU A 84 41.42 2.70 -19.57
N GLY A 85 40.97 2.39 -20.80
CA GLY A 85 41.74 1.61 -21.77
C GLY A 85 41.15 1.73 -23.18
N HIS A 86 41.53 2.81 -23.86
CA HIS A 86 41.26 3.08 -25.27
C HIS A 86 41.84 2.02 -26.22
N LEU A 87 41.12 1.82 -27.33
CA LEU A 87 41.57 1.71 -28.73
C LEU A 87 41.42 0.34 -29.44
N PHE A 88 40.65 0.44 -30.53
CA PHE A 88 40.43 -0.53 -31.59
C PHE A 88 41.72 -0.91 -32.34
N ALA A 89 41.89 -2.19 -32.64
CA ALA A 89 42.36 -2.73 -33.93
C ALA A 89 42.12 -4.24 -33.97
#